data_AF-A0A532DH59-F1
#
_entry.id   AF-A0A532DH59-F1
#
_cell.length_a   1.000
_cell.length_b   1.000
_cell.length_c   1.000
_cell.angle_alpha   90.00
_cell.angle_beta   90.00
_cell.angle_gamma   90.00
#
_symmetry.space_group_name_H-M   'P 1'
#
loop_
_entity.id
_entity.type
_entity.pdbx_description
1 polymer ?
#
loop_
_entity_poly.entity_id
_entity_poly.type
_entity_poly.pdbx_seq_one_letter_code
_entity_poly.pdbx_strand_id
1 'polypeptide(L)'
;MAAVKFEQAMARLETIVGELEKSDLSLDESLKIFEEGIRLSKNCLKILEEAEHRVEVLVQERNGKKRIHAYTPDDVADESSP
;
A
#
# COMPACT_ATOMS: atom_id res chain seq x y z
N MET A 1 15.79 -7.03 3.22
CA MET A 1 15.21 -7.78 2.08
C MET A 1 14.94 -6.76 0.98
N ALA A 2 15.39 -7.02 -0.26
CA ALA A 2 15.18 -6.07 -1.35
C ALA A 2 13.68 -5.99 -1.66
N ALA A 3 13.05 -4.85 -1.36
CA ALA A 3 11.69 -4.60 -1.79
C ALA A 3 11.64 -4.57 -3.32
N VAL A 4 10.72 -5.33 -3.92
CA VAL A 4 10.46 -5.25 -5.35
C VAL A 4 10.01 -3.82 -5.66
N LYS A 5 10.62 -3.18 -6.66
CA LYS A 5 10.22 -1.82 -7.05
C LYS A 5 8.82 -1.86 -7.67
N PHE A 6 8.03 -0.81 -7.46
CA PHE A 6 6.67 -0.68 -8.01
C PHE A 6 6.62 -1.02 -9.50
N GLU A 7 7.48 -0.39 -10.30
CA GLU A 7 7.55 -0.62 -11.76
C GLU A 7 7.80 -2.08 -12.13
N GLN A 8 8.63 -2.77 -11.34
CA GLN A 8 8.94 -4.19 -11.58
C GLN A 8 7.76 -5.09 -11.21
N ALA A 9 7.07 -4.79 -10.11
CA ALA A 9 5.89 -5.51 -9.70
C ALA A 9 4.74 -5.31 -10.71
N MET A 10 4.59 -4.09 -11.23
CA MET A 10 3.58 -3.76 -12.24
C MET A 10 3.87 -4.47 -13.58
N ALA A 11 5.11 -4.41 -14.08
CA ALA A 11 5.48 -5.10 -15.31
C ALA A 11 5.26 -6.63 -15.23
N ARG A 12 5.52 -7.22 -14.05
CA ARG A 12 5.23 -8.64 -13.83
C ARG A 12 3.73 -8.92 -13.79
N LEU A 13 2.92 -8.06 -13.16
CA LEU A 13 1.45 -8.17 -13.18
C LEU A 13 0.89 -8.13 -14.60
N GLU A 14 1.35 -7.22 -15.45
CA GLU A 14 0.95 -7.15 -16.86
C GLU A 14 1.30 -8.43 -17.62
N THR A 15 2.49 -8.97 -17.36
CA THR A 15 2.91 -10.26 -17.92
C THR A 15 2.00 -11.40 -17.46
N ILE A 16 1.65 -11.44 -16.17
CA ILE A 16 0.76 -12.45 -15.58
C ILE A 16 -0.62 -12.39 -16.21
N VAL A 17 -1.19 -11.18 -16.40
CA VAL A 17 -2.47 -11.01 -17.10
C VAL A 17 -2.38 -11.58 -18.51
N GLY A 18 -1.33 -11.23 -19.25
CA GLY A 18 -1.13 -11.77 -20.60
C GLY A 18 -0.86 -13.28 -20.65
N GLU A 19 -0.30 -13.87 -19.58
CA GLU A 19 -0.17 -15.33 -19.45
C GLU A 19 -1.55 -15.97 -19.19
N LEU A 20 -2.35 -15.43 -18.27
CA LEU A 20 -3.67 -15.95 -17.90
C LEU A 20 -4.71 -15.85 -19.04
N GLU A 21 -4.53 -14.92 -19.98
CA GLU A 21 -5.37 -14.80 -21.17
C GLU A 21 -5.08 -15.88 -22.23
N LYS A 22 -3.95 -16.59 -22.12
CA LYS A 22 -3.62 -17.68 -23.05
C LYS A 22 -4.40 -18.94 -22.68
N SER A 23 -4.93 -19.62 -23.69
CA SER A 23 -5.73 -20.85 -23.50
C SER A 23 -4.89 -22.12 -23.38
N ASP A 24 -3.56 -22.02 -23.26
CA ASP A 24 -2.62 -23.14 -23.23
C ASP A 24 -2.09 -23.49 -21.83
N LEU A 25 -2.49 -22.74 -20.80
CA LEU A 25 -2.10 -23.02 -19.42
C LEU A 25 -2.90 -24.20 -18.85
N SER A 26 -2.19 -25.11 -18.17
CA SER A 26 -2.86 -26.09 -17.32
C SER A 26 -3.50 -25.40 -16.09
N LEU A 27 -4.44 -26.09 -15.45
CA LEU A 27 -5.09 -25.59 -14.23
C LEU A 27 -4.06 -25.29 -13.11
N ASP A 28 -3.07 -26.16 -12.92
CA ASP A 28 -2.07 -26.01 -11.87
C ASP A 28 -1.15 -24.81 -12.12
N GLU A 29 -0.78 -24.58 -13.39
CA GLU A 29 -0.02 -23.39 -13.79
C GLU A 29 -0.85 -22.10 -13.64
N SER A 30 -2.12 -22.15 -14.02
CA SER A 30 -3.05 -21.03 -13.89
C SER A 30 -3.19 -20.60 -12.43
N LEU A 31 -3.31 -21.57 -11.51
CA LEU A 31 -3.39 -21.30 -10.07
C LEU A 31 -2.08 -20.68 -9.53
N LYS A 32 -0.92 -21.21 -9.91
CA LYS A 32 0.39 -20.67 -9.49
C LYS A 32 0.59 -19.23 -9.94
N ILE A 33 0.29 -18.94 -11.21
CA ILE A 33 0.45 -17.62 -11.80
C ILE A 33 -0.57 -16.63 -11.20
N PHE A 34 -1.79 -17.08 -10.93
CA PHE A 34 -2.80 -16.29 -10.23
C PHE A 34 -2.38 -15.92 -8.80
N GLU A 35 -1.87 -16.88 -8.02
CA GLU A 35 -1.36 -16.64 -6.67
C GLU A 35 -0.20 -15.62 -6.66
N GLU A 36 0.70 -15.73 -7.65
CA GLU A 36 1.76 -14.74 -7.85
C GLU A 36 1.17 -13.34 -8.11
N GLY A 37 0.17 -13.24 -9.00
CA GLY A 37 -0.52 -11.99 -9.30
C GLY A 37 -1.15 -11.36 -8.06
N ILE A 38 -1.84 -12.14 -7.22
CA ILE A 38 -2.43 -11.63 -5.97
C ILE A 38 -1.35 -11.08 -5.04
N ARG A 39 -0.21 -11.77 -4.90
CA ARG A 39 0.89 -11.32 -4.06
C ARG A 39 1.51 -10.02 -4.58
N LEU A 40 1.70 -9.89 -5.89
CA LEU A 40 2.24 -8.68 -6.50
C LEU A 40 1.28 -7.50 -6.37
N SER A 41 -0.02 -7.72 -6.57
CA SER A 41 -1.05 -6.69 -6.40
C SER A 41 -1.04 -6.11 -4.97
N LYS A 42 -0.97 -6.98 -3.95
CA LYS A 42 -0.83 -6.56 -2.55
C LYS A 42 0.44 -5.75 -2.30
N ASN A 43 1.56 -6.14 -2.91
CA ASN A 43 2.80 -5.38 -2.79
C ASN A 43 2.70 -3.99 -3.45
N CYS A 44 2.07 -3.88 -4.62
CA CYS A 44 1.84 -2.60 -5.28
C CYS A 44 1.01 -1.67 -4.40
N LEU A 45 -0.11 -2.16 -3.84
CA LEU A 45 -0.95 -1.39 -2.93
C LEU A 45 -0.16 -0.87 -1.73
N LYS A 46 0.64 -1.73 -1.09
CA LYS A 46 1.48 -1.31 0.03
C LYS A 46 2.48 -0.20 -0.34
N ILE A 47 3.10 -0.29 -1.52
CA ILE A 47 4.05 0.75 -1.97
C ILE A 47 3.31 2.08 -2.19
N LEU A 48 2.10 2.03 -2.75
CA LEU A 48 1.27 3.21 -2.96
C LEU A 48 0.83 3.84 -1.64
N GLU A 49 0.39 3.04 -0.66
CA GLU A 49 0.04 3.49 0.70
C GLU A 49 1.24 4.18 1.38
N GLU A 50 2.44 3.58 1.29
CA GLU A 50 3.65 4.19 1.84
C GLU A 50 4.00 5.52 1.14
N ALA A 51 3.77 5.62 -0.18
CA ALA A 51 4.00 6.84 -0.93
C ALA A 51 2.98 7.94 -0.57
N GLU A 52 1.70 7.58 -0.47
CA GLU A 52 0.61 8.47 -0.06
C GLU A 52 0.88 9.05 1.34
N HIS A 53 1.19 8.20 2.32
CA HIS A 53 1.50 8.65 3.68
C HIS A 53 2.70 9.62 3.71
N ARG A 54 3.73 9.39 2.90
CA ARG A 54 4.87 10.33 2.80
C ARG A 54 4.43 11.68 2.22
N VAL A 55 3.56 11.69 1.22
CA VAL A 55 3.02 12.93 0.66
C VAL A 55 2.18 13.67 1.70
N GLU A 56 1.33 12.98 2.44
CA GLU A 56 0.52 13.57 3.50
C GLU A 56 1.37 14.25 4.57
N VAL A 57 2.41 13.56 5.07
CA VAL A 57 3.36 14.13 6.05
C VAL A 57 4.01 15.40 5.50
N LEU A 58 4.50 15.39 4.27
CA LEU A 58 5.13 16.56 3.65
C LEU A 58 4.16 17.75 3.49
N VAL A 59 2.90 17.47 3.14
CA VAL A 59 1.86 18.50 3.03
C VAL A 59 1.50 19.08 4.40
N GLN A 60 1.40 18.24 5.43
CA GLN A 60 1.12 18.67 6.80
C GLN A 60 2.27 19.52 7.38
N GLU A 61 3.53 19.15 7.11
CA GLU A 61 4.71 19.92 7.49
C GLU A 61 4.74 21.30 6.81
N ARG A 62 4.42 21.37 5.51
CA ARG A 62 4.35 22.64 4.76
C ARG A 62 3.28 23.59 5.29
N ASN A 63 2.17 23.06 5.81
CA ASN A 63 1.04 23.84 6.31
C ASN A 63 1.13 24.14 7.82
N GLY A 64 2.22 23.79 8.51
CA GLY A 64 2.51 24.21 9.89
C GLY A 64 1.54 23.68 10.96
N LYS A 65 0.63 22.76 10.65
CA LYS A 65 -0.31 22.18 11.62
C LYS A 65 0.21 20.86 12.16
N LYS A 66 1.20 20.91 13.06
CA LYS A 66 1.41 19.83 14.02
C LYS A 66 0.29 19.88 15.06
N ARG A 67 -0.68 18.97 14.95
CA ARG A 67 -1.40 18.46 16.12
C ARG A 67 -1.41 16.95 16.04
N ILE A 68 -0.24 16.37 16.29
CA ILE A 68 -0.20 15.05 16.92
C ILE A 68 -0.35 15.30 18.40
N HIS A 69 -1.59 15.23 18.89
CA HIS A 69 -1.78 14.69 20.21
C HIS A 69 -2.26 13.26 20.04
N ALA A 70 -1.47 12.31 20.52
CA ALA A 70 -1.94 10.96 20.70
C ALA A 70 -3.04 11.06 21.76
N TYR A 71 -4.29 10.85 21.35
CA TYR A 71 -5.44 10.93 22.26
C TYR A 71 -5.18 10.05 23.48
N THR A 72 -4.96 10.68 24.62
CA THR A 72 -4.92 10.01 25.91
C THR A 72 -6.26 10.27 26.61
N PRO A 73 -6.88 9.25 27.22
CA PRO A 73 -8.15 9.43 27.94
C PRO A 73 -8.10 10.46 29.09
N ASP A 74 -6.93 10.99 29.45
CA ASP A 74 -6.74 12.04 30.46
C ASP A 74 -6.94 13.47 29.92
N ASP A 75 -7.05 13.66 28.60
CA ASP A 75 -7.21 14.99 27.98
C ASP A 75 -8.59 15.63 28.22
N VAL A 76 -9.53 14.88 28.82
CA VAL A 76 -10.86 15.38 29.18
C VAL A 76 -10.93 16.02 30.57
N ALA A 77 -9.82 16.13 31.30
CA ALA A 77 -9.81 16.69 32.66
C ALA A 77 -9.62 18.21 32.76
N ASP A 78 -9.38 18.94 31.65
CA ASP A 78 -9.01 20.37 31.68
C ASP A 78 -10.11 21.34 31.20
N GLU A 79 -11.34 20.90 30.96
CA GLU A 79 -12.49 21.82 30.82
C GLU A 79 -13.16 22.13 32.17
N SER A 80 -12.36 22.16 33.24
CA SER A 80 -12.75 22.75 34.52
C SER A 80 -12.24 24.19 34.61
N SER A 81 -13.14 25.14 34.38
CA SER A 81 -13.08 26.55 34.78
C SER A 81 -12.33 27.53 33.86
N PRO A 82 -12.79 28.80 33.80
CA PRO A 82 -13.67 29.49 34.76
C PRO A 82 -15.17 29.39 34.48
#